data_AF-A0A1F7L7Q4-F1
#
_entry.id   AF-A0A1F7L7Q4-F1
#
_cell.length_a   1.000
_cell.length_b   1.000
_cell.length_c   1.000
_cell.angle_alpha   90.00
_cell.angle_beta   90.00
_cell.angle_gamma   90.00
#
_symmetry.space_group_name_H-M   'P 1'
#
loop_
_entity.id
_entity.type
_entity.pdbx_description
1 polymer ?
#
loop_
_entity_poly.entity_id
_entity_poly.type
_entity_poly.pdbx_seq_one_letter_code
_entity_poly.pdbx_strand_id
1 'polypeptide(L)'
;MKVKKLSIGIRSLDEVMEDFARAAKALQMGENVAKREGLYFTDLRAFRRAITDQRLAVLRAIKSSSPGSVYELAKHVKRDVKNVSADLAILEELGLVELKKTKTPRGKVKPLVAYDSINLDIAV
;
A
#
# COMPACT_ATOMS: atom_id res chain seq x y z
N MET A 1 7.22 -12.81 -16.18
CA MET A 1 7.43 -11.47 -15.57
C MET A 1 7.46 -11.64 -14.05
N LYS A 2 8.36 -10.96 -13.33
CA LYS A 2 8.50 -11.11 -11.87
C LYS A 2 7.37 -10.32 -11.19
N VAL A 3 6.42 -11.04 -10.59
CA VAL A 3 5.28 -10.45 -9.85
C VAL A 3 5.83 -9.63 -8.68
N LYS A 4 5.58 -8.32 -8.67
CA LYS A 4 5.95 -7.45 -7.54
C LYS A 4 4.93 -7.66 -6.41
N LYS A 5 5.38 -8.20 -5.29
CA LYS A 5 4.52 -8.43 -4.12
C LYS A 5 4.77 -7.35 -3.08
N LEU A 6 3.69 -6.79 -2.56
CA LEU A 6 3.73 -5.96 -1.35
C LEU A 6 3.35 -6.84 -0.15
N SER A 7 4.20 -6.89 0.86
CA SER A 7 3.90 -7.56 2.13
C SER A 7 3.25 -6.59 3.11
N ILE A 8 2.11 -6.99 3.65
CA ILE A 8 1.42 -6.30 4.75
C ILE A 8 1.40 -7.23 5.96
N GLY A 9 1.87 -6.76 7.10
CA GLY A 9 1.90 -7.54 8.34
C GLY A 9 1.18 -6.84 9.49
N ILE A 10 0.73 -7.61 10.49
CA ILE A 10 0.28 -7.08 11.78
C ILE A 10 1.30 -7.53 12.83
N ARG A 11 1.97 -6.57 13.48
CA ARG A 11 3.02 -6.82 14.50
C ARG A 11 3.02 -5.71 15.53
N SER A 12 3.31 -6.06 16.78
CA SER A 12 3.51 -5.07 17.82
C SER A 12 4.82 -4.29 17.60
N LEU A 13 4.93 -3.09 18.19
CA LEU A 13 6.16 -2.30 18.11
C LEU A 13 7.33 -3.08 18.74
N ASP A 14 7.09 -3.78 19.85
CA ASP A 14 8.10 -4.55 20.56
C ASP A 14 8.65 -5.69 19.68
N GLU A 15 7.78 -6.43 18.99
CA GLU A 15 8.20 -7.48 18.03
C GLU A 15 9.07 -6.91 16.90
N VAL A 16 8.72 -5.73 16.38
CA VAL A 16 9.50 -5.07 15.33
C VAL A 16 10.88 -4.66 15.86
N MET A 17 10.95 -4.12 17.07
CA MET A 17 12.20 -3.72 17.71
C MET A 17 13.10 -4.92 18.02
N GLU A 18 12.53 -6.03 18.47
CA GLU A 18 13.26 -7.28 18.66
C GLU A 18 13.80 -7.86 17.36
N ASP A 19 12.97 -7.93 16.30
CA ASP A 19 13.40 -8.39 14.98
C ASP A 19 14.53 -7.52 14.43
N PHE A 20 14.44 -6.21 14.64
CA PHE A 20 15.48 -5.27 14.26
C PHE A 20 16.79 -5.51 15.05
N ALA A 21 16.71 -5.66 16.37
CA ALA A 21 17.87 -5.95 17.21
C ALA A 21 18.56 -7.26 16.82
N ARG A 22 17.77 -8.31 16.53
CA ARG A 22 18.27 -9.59 16.01
C ARG A 22 18.98 -9.41 14.67
N ALA A 23 18.36 -8.71 13.73
CA ALA A 23 18.94 -8.43 12.41
C ALA A 23 20.24 -7.62 12.50
N ALA A 24 20.28 -6.59 13.35
CA ALA A 24 21.47 -5.76 13.55
C ALA A 24 22.65 -6.58 14.11
N LYS A 25 22.38 -7.46 15.08
CA LYS A 25 23.42 -8.35 15.65
C LYS A 25 23.96 -9.34 14.61
N ALA A 26 23.08 -9.96 13.83
CA ALA A 26 23.48 -10.88 12.76
C ALA A 26 24.38 -10.18 11.72
N LEU A 27 24.03 -8.96 11.31
CA LEU A 27 24.85 -8.15 10.40
C LEU A 27 26.23 -7.82 11.01
N GLN A 28 26.30 -7.48 12.30
CA GLN A 28 27.57 -7.25 12.99
C GLN A 28 28.46 -8.51 13.03
N MET A 29 27.85 -9.68 13.08
CA MET A 29 28.54 -10.97 13.05
C MET A 29 28.93 -11.43 11.63
N GLY A 30 28.66 -10.61 10.61
CA GLY A 30 28.95 -10.93 9.21
C GLY A 30 27.95 -11.90 8.57
N GLU A 31 26.82 -12.16 9.23
CA GLU A 31 25.76 -13.00 8.68
C GLU A 31 24.93 -12.24 7.63
N ASN A 32 24.40 -12.99 6.66
CA ASN A 32 23.59 -12.41 5.60
C ASN A 32 22.12 -12.32 6.04
N VAL A 33 21.63 -11.10 6.23
CA VAL A 33 20.23 -10.85 6.60
C VAL A 33 19.43 -10.47 5.37
N ALA A 34 18.38 -11.23 5.08
CA ALA A 34 17.47 -10.92 3.97
C ALA A 34 16.77 -9.58 4.20
N LYS A 35 16.83 -8.69 3.19
CA LYS A 35 16.08 -7.43 3.20
C LYS A 35 14.58 -7.73 3.21
N ARG A 36 13.88 -7.27 4.24
CA ARG A 36 12.42 -7.31 4.31
C ARG A 36 11.89 -5.88 4.19
N GLU A 37 11.06 -5.65 3.18
CA GLU A 37 10.31 -4.41 3.01
C GLU A 37 8.82 -4.75 3.06
N GLY A 38 8.04 -3.96 3.79
CA GLY A 38 6.61 -4.20 3.96
C GLY A 38 5.94 -3.11 4.78
N LEU A 39 4.61 -3.06 4.69
CA LEU A 39 3.76 -2.16 5.48
C LEU A 39 3.27 -2.93 6.71
N TYR A 40 3.54 -2.43 7.91
CA TYR A 40 3.17 -3.10 9.15
C TYR A 40 2.15 -2.27 9.94
N PHE A 41 1.15 -2.96 10.49
CA PHE A 41 0.13 -2.39 11.36
C PHE A 41 0.31 -2.89 12.78
N THR A 42 0.04 -2.04 13.77
CA THR A 42 0.20 -2.36 15.19
C THR A 42 -0.79 -3.41 15.68
N ASP A 43 -2.02 -3.39 15.16
CA ASP A 43 -3.05 -4.37 15.46
C ASP A 43 -4.04 -4.54 14.29
N LEU A 44 -4.93 -5.54 14.41
CA LEU A 44 -5.96 -5.82 13.40
C LEU A 44 -6.97 -4.68 13.25
N ARG A 45 -7.20 -3.87 14.29
CA ARG A 45 -8.13 -2.74 14.23
C ARG A 45 -7.55 -1.61 13.39
N ALA A 46 -6.26 -1.31 13.57
CA ALA A 46 -5.51 -0.35 12.76
C ALA A 46 -5.52 -0.77 11.30
N PHE A 47 -5.23 -2.05 11.01
CA PHE A 47 -5.32 -2.61 9.66
C PHE A 47 -6.73 -2.42 9.06
N ARG A 48 -7.79 -2.84 9.76
CA ARG A 48 -9.18 -2.71 9.27
C ARG A 48 -9.62 -1.26 9.03
N ARG A 49 -9.13 -0.33 9.84
CA ARG A 49 -9.41 1.11 9.66
C ARG A 49 -8.68 1.69 8.44
N ALA A 50 -7.47 1.19 8.15
CA ALA A 50 -6.65 1.63 7.04
C ALA A 50 -7.04 0.98 5.70
N ILE A 51 -7.35 -0.31 5.70
CA ILE A 51 -7.61 -1.13 4.52
C ILE A 51 -9.06 -1.61 4.56
N THR A 52 -9.97 -0.74 4.15
CA THR A 52 -11.41 -1.06 4.03
C THR A 52 -11.70 -1.77 2.71
N ASP A 53 -12.86 -2.42 2.61
CA ASP A 53 -13.31 -3.04 1.36
C ASP A 53 -13.38 -2.05 0.20
N GLN A 54 -13.79 -0.81 0.48
CA GLN A 54 -13.85 0.25 -0.51
C GLN A 54 -12.46 0.65 -1.02
N ARG A 55 -11.45 0.70 -0.14
CA ARG A 55 -10.07 0.99 -0.52
C ARG A 55 -9.42 -0.17 -1.26
N LEU A 56 -9.72 -1.42 -0.88
CA LEU A 56 -9.33 -2.60 -1.65
C LEU A 56 -9.95 -2.59 -3.05
N ALA A 57 -11.22 -2.21 -3.19
CA ALA A 57 -11.87 -2.06 -4.48
C ALA A 57 -11.20 -0.96 -5.33
N VAL A 58 -10.80 0.17 -4.73
CA VAL A 58 -10.02 1.22 -5.38
C VAL A 58 -8.67 0.68 -5.88
N LEU A 59 -7.91 -0.02 -5.05
CA LEU A 59 -6.62 -0.62 -5.45
C LEU A 59 -6.78 -1.59 -6.63
N ARG A 60 -7.77 -2.47 -6.56
CA ARG A 60 -8.10 -3.41 -7.64
C ARG A 60 -8.47 -2.67 -8.92
N ALA A 61 -9.33 -1.66 -8.83
CA ALA A 61 -9.76 -0.86 -9.97
C ALA A 61 -8.61 -0.10 -10.64
N ILE A 62 -7.69 0.48 -9.86
CA ILE A 62 -6.48 1.12 -10.41
C ILE A 62 -5.67 0.10 -11.21
N LYS A 63 -5.47 -1.11 -10.65
CA LYS A 63 -4.69 -2.15 -11.30
C LYS A 63 -5.35 -2.71 -12.56
N SER A 64 -6.67 -2.93 -12.54
CA SER A 64 -7.39 -3.57 -13.64
C SER A 64 -7.72 -2.62 -14.78
N SER A 65 -8.04 -1.36 -14.49
CA SER A 65 -8.48 -0.38 -15.50
C SER A 65 -7.42 0.66 -15.87
N SER A 66 -6.33 0.78 -15.10
CA SER A 66 -5.25 1.75 -15.33
C SER A 66 -5.76 3.18 -15.64
N PRO A 67 -6.65 3.74 -14.80
CA PRO A 67 -7.38 4.97 -15.11
C PRO A 67 -6.41 6.14 -15.34
N GLY A 68 -6.73 7.00 -16.30
CA GLY A 68 -5.95 8.20 -16.62
C GLY A 68 -6.17 9.35 -15.63
N SER A 69 -7.16 9.26 -14.74
CA SER A 69 -7.45 10.28 -13.73
C SER A 69 -8.28 9.76 -12.55
N VAL A 70 -8.28 10.49 -11.43
CA VAL A 70 -9.17 10.22 -10.29
C VAL A 70 -10.66 10.23 -10.69
N TYR A 71 -11.06 11.12 -11.59
CA TYR A 71 -12.43 11.17 -12.10
C TYR A 71 -12.84 9.90 -12.85
N GLU A 72 -11.94 9.39 -13.69
CA GLU A 72 -12.16 8.16 -14.45
C GLU A 72 -12.24 6.95 -13.52
N LEU A 73 -11.33 6.88 -12.53
CA LEU A 73 -11.39 5.87 -11.48
C LEU A 73 -12.73 5.89 -10.74
N ALA A 74 -13.20 7.08 -10.34
CA ALA A 74 -14.45 7.26 -9.62
C ALA A 74 -15.66 6.76 -10.43
N LYS A 75 -15.68 7.04 -11.74
CA LYS A 75 -16.67 6.48 -12.67
C LYS A 75 -16.61 4.96 -12.73
N HIS A 76 -15.41 4.39 -12.80
CA HIS A 76 -15.24 2.94 -12.87
C HIS A 76 -15.74 2.22 -11.61
N VAL A 77 -15.45 2.78 -10.43
CA VAL A 77 -15.93 2.22 -9.14
C VAL A 77 -17.35 2.67 -8.77
N LYS A 78 -18.03 3.47 -9.61
CA LYS A 78 -19.36 4.03 -9.39
C LYS A 78 -19.50 4.76 -8.04
N ARG A 79 -18.50 5.56 -7.67
CA ARG A 79 -18.49 6.36 -6.42
C ARG A 79 -18.23 7.82 -6.73
N ASP A 80 -18.58 8.68 -5.78
CA ASP A 80 -18.29 10.11 -5.87
C ASP A 80 -16.77 10.39 -5.84
N VAL A 81 -16.35 11.38 -6.63
CA VAL A 81 -14.95 11.77 -6.81
C VAL A 81 -14.30 12.19 -5.50
N LYS A 82 -15.02 12.90 -4.61
CA LYS A 82 -14.51 13.34 -3.31
C LYS A 82 -14.15 12.15 -2.43
N ASN A 83 -15.02 11.13 -2.40
CA ASN A 83 -14.79 9.94 -1.59
C ASN A 83 -13.61 9.11 -2.12
N VAL A 84 -13.51 8.97 -3.45
CA VAL A 84 -12.37 8.28 -4.07
C VAL A 84 -11.08 9.07 -3.85
N SER A 85 -11.12 10.40 -3.91
CA SER A 85 -9.95 11.24 -3.64
C SER A 85 -9.47 11.10 -2.18
N ALA A 86 -10.40 11.05 -1.22
CA ALA A 86 -10.07 10.82 0.19
C ALA A 86 -9.47 9.44 0.41
N ASP A 87 -10.01 8.40 -0.23
CA ASP A 87 -9.43 7.06 -0.18
C ASP A 87 -8.03 7.02 -0.80
N LEU A 88 -7.83 7.69 -1.95
CA LEU A 88 -6.52 7.79 -2.60
C LEU A 88 -5.49 8.51 -1.74
N ALA A 89 -5.88 9.57 -1.02
CA ALA A 89 -4.98 10.29 -0.13
C ALA A 89 -4.46 9.39 1.00
N ILE A 90 -5.34 8.61 1.62
CA ILE A 90 -4.96 7.65 2.67
C ILE A 90 -4.08 6.54 2.08
N LEU A 91 -4.43 6.03 0.90
CA LEU A 91 -3.64 4.99 0.24
C LEU A 91 -2.26 5.49 -0.20
N GLU A 92 -2.14 6.76 -0.60
CA GLU A 92 -0.87 7.40 -0.91
C GLU A 92 -0.01 7.58 0.34
N GLU A 93 -0.60 8.03 1.46
CA GLU A 93 0.10 8.15 2.74
C GLU A 93 0.65 6.80 3.24
N LEU A 94 -0.09 5.72 3.01
CA LEU A 94 0.35 4.34 3.30
C LEU A 94 1.36 3.78 2.28
N GLY A 95 1.71 4.53 1.23
CA GLY A 95 2.59 4.09 0.14
C GLY A 95 1.99 3.00 -0.75
N LEU A 96 0.67 2.80 -0.71
CA LEU A 96 -0.05 1.79 -1.48
C LEU A 96 -0.42 2.27 -2.88
N VAL A 97 -0.46 3.59 -3.10
CA VAL A 97 -0.74 4.25 -4.37
C VAL A 97 0.24 5.38 -4.60
N GLU A 98 0.70 5.56 -5.83
CA GLU A 98 1.40 6.76 -6.28
C GLU A 98 0.43 7.67 -7.05
N LEU A 99 0.36 8.96 -6.72
CA LEU A 99 -0.40 9.94 -7.50
C LEU A 99 0.53 10.77 -8.39
N LYS A 100 0.42 10.62 -9.72
CA LYS A 100 1.22 11.38 -10.69
C LYS A 100 0.40 12.50 -11.33
N LYS A 101 0.88 13.74 -11.23
CA LYS A 101 0.29 14.88 -11.94
C LYS A 101 0.67 14.84 -13.42
N THR A 102 -0.31 14.97 -14.32
CA THR A 102 -0.06 15.07 -15.76
C THR A 102 0.41 16.47 -16.14
N LYS A 103 1.26 16.57 -17.18
CA LYS A 103 1.82 17.85 -17.70
C LYS A 103 0.81 18.74 -18.45
N THR A 104 -0.47 18.66 -18.14
CA THR A 104 -1.53 19.45 -18.81
C THR A 104 -1.85 20.72 -18.01
N PRO A 105 -2.37 21.80 -18.64
CA PRO A 105 -2.69 23.06 -17.95
C PRO A 105 -3.68 22.94 -16.77
N ARG A 106 -4.54 21.92 -16.76
CA ARG A 106 -5.46 21.57 -15.66
C ARG A 106 -5.07 20.28 -14.93
N GLY A 107 -3.77 19.93 -14.96
CA GLY A 107 -3.12 18.73 -14.41
C GLY A 107 -4.05 17.66 -13.83
N LYS A 108 -4.35 16.62 -14.60
CA LYS A 108 -5.07 15.45 -14.08
C LYS A 108 -4.14 14.68 -13.12
N VAL A 109 -4.71 14.13 -12.06
CA VAL A 109 -3.97 13.26 -11.13
C VAL A 109 -4.24 11.82 -11.53
N LYS A 110 -3.19 11.10 -11.95
CA LYS A 110 -3.23 9.69 -12.32
C LYS A 110 -2.80 8.82 -11.14
N PRO A 111 -3.67 7.96 -10.60
CA PRO A 111 -3.29 7.00 -9.57
C PRO A 111 -2.60 5.77 -10.18
N LEU A 112 -1.61 5.23 -9.48
CA LEU A 112 -0.83 4.06 -9.88
C LEU A 112 -0.60 3.12 -8.71
N VAL A 113 -0.69 1.81 -8.96
CA VAL A 113 -0.33 0.76 -8.01
C VAL A 113 0.89 0.02 -8.55
N ALA A 114 2.03 0.16 -7.86
CA ALA A 114 3.34 -0.31 -8.33
C ALA A 114 3.62 -1.81 -8.08
N TYR A 115 2.65 -2.54 -7.51
CA TYR A 115 2.71 -3.96 -7.20
C TYR A 115 1.56 -4.72 -7.88
N ASP A 116 1.66 -6.04 -7.89
CA ASP A 116 0.73 -6.95 -8.56
C ASP A 116 -0.15 -7.71 -7.57
N SER A 117 0.35 -7.99 -6.36
CA SER A 117 -0.39 -8.68 -5.31
C SER A 117 -0.02 -8.16 -3.92
N ILE A 118 -0.97 -8.27 -2.99
CA ILE A 118 -0.77 -8.02 -1.57
C ILE A 118 -0.73 -9.37 -0.86
N ASN A 119 0.33 -9.62 -0.11
CA ASN A 119 0.37 -10.72 0.85
C ASN A 119 0.05 -10.16 2.23
N LEU A 120 -0.87 -10.80 2.95
CA LEU A 120 -1.24 -10.42 4.30
C LEU A 120 -0.76 -11.51 5.26
N ASP A 121 0.17 -11.15 6.14
CA ASP A 121 0.71 -12.03 7.17
C ASP A 121 0.15 -11.62 8.53
N ILE A 122 -0.60 -12.53 9.16
CA ILE A 122 -1.19 -12.33 10.49
C ILE A 122 -0.59 -13.36 11.43
N ALA A 123 0.16 -12.89 12.43
CA ALA A 123 0.60 -13.74 13.53
C ALA A 123 -0.59 -13.97 14.47
N VAL A 124 -0.76 -15.22 14.94
CA VAL A 124 -1.84 -15.66 15.84
C VAL A 124 -1.23 -16.19 17.12
#